data_AF-A0A938Z424-F1
#
_entry.id   AF-A0A938Z424-F1
#
_cell.length_a   1.000
_cell.length_b   1.000
_cell.length_c   1.000
_cell.angle_alpha   90.00
_cell.angle_beta   90.00
_cell.angle_gamma   90.00
#
_symmetry.space_group_name_H-M   'P 1'
#
loop_
_entity.id
_entity.type
_entity.pdbx_description
1 polymer ?
#
loop_
_entity_poly.entity_id
_entity_poly.type
_entity_poly.pdbx_seq_one_letter_code
_entity_poly.pdbx_strand_id
1 'polypeptide(L)' 'MNKNLDQKIRRYKAMEKHRMMVRKGQLKAAKLMLRLLRTGSVSLGLDDDSWTVEIACEELGCRLFYDSRGNRVTAYL' A
#
# COMPACT_ATOMS: atom_id res chain seq x y z
N MET A 1 -2.31 22.82 4.28
CA MET A 1 -2.99 21.74 3.52
C MET A 1 -4.02 21.08 4.43
N ASN A 2 -5.28 20.96 3.98
CA ASN A 2 -6.34 20.34 4.78
C ASN A 2 -6.07 18.83 4.86
N LYS A 3 -5.60 18.33 6.01
CA LYS A 3 -5.20 16.92 6.23
C LYS A 3 -6.24 15.89 5.72
N ASN A 4 -7.52 16.26 5.70
CA ASN A 4 -8.62 15.42 5.23
C ASN A 4 -8.64 15.22 3.70
N LEU A 5 -8.29 16.26 2.93
CA LEU A 5 -8.35 16.20 1.47
C LEU A 5 -7.21 15.34 0.90
N ASP A 6 -6.00 15.50 1.42
CA ASP A 6 -4.83 14.74 0.98
C ASP A 6 -5.01 13.24 1.24
N GLN A 7 -5.59 12.88 2.40
CA GLN A 7 -5.91 11.50 2.72
C GLN A 7 -6.95 10.92 1.76
N LYS A 8 -7.99 11.68 1.40
CA LYS A 8 -8.99 11.26 0.41
C LYS A 8 -8.35 11.03 -0.96
N ILE A 9 -7.53 11.97 -1.43
CA ILE A 9 -6.81 11.86 -2.71
C ILE A 9 -5.91 10.62 -2.71
N ARG A 10 -5.15 10.39 -1.64
CA ARG A 10 -4.29 9.21 -1.52
C ARG A 10 -5.10 7.92 -1.58
N ARG A 11 -6.23 7.86 -0.88
CA ARG A 11 -7.13 6.69 -0.90
C ARG A 11 -7.68 6.42 -2.30
N TYR A 12 -8.05 7.46 -3.05
CA TYR A 12 -8.47 7.30 -4.46
C TYR A 12 -7.34 6.76 -5.35
N LYS A 13 -6.12 7.29 -5.21
CA LYS A 13 -4.96 6.80 -5.96
C LYS A 13 -4.59 5.35 -5.58
N ALA A 14 -4.71 4.98 -4.30
CA ALA A 14 -4.54 3.60 -3.85
C ALA A 14 -5.59 2.64 -4.46
N MET A 15 -6.84 3.07 -4.60
CA MET A 15 -7.88 2.31 -5.30
C MET A 15 -7.53 2.11 -6.79
N GLU A 16 -6.95 3.12 -7.43
CA GLU A 16 -6.49 3.02 -8.81
C GLU A 16 -5.34 2.02 -8.94
N LYS A 17 -4.32 2.09 -8.07
CA LYS A 17 -3.22 1.12 -8.03
C LYS A 17 -3.74 -0.31 -7.83
N HIS A 18 -4.69 -0.52 -6.91
CA HIS A 18 -5.34 -1.83 -6.75
C HIS A 18 -5.97 -2.33 -8.06
N ARG A 19 -6.77 -1.49 -8.75
CA ARG A 19 -7.39 -1.87 -10.03
C ARG A 19 -6.35 -2.19 -11.10
N MET A 20 -5.23 -1.45 -11.15
CA MET A 20 -4.13 -1.72 -12.08
C MET A 20 -3.47 -3.08 -11.80
N MET A 21 -3.21 -3.41 -10.52
CA MET A 21 -2.64 -4.71 -10.14
C MET A 21 -3.55 -5.86 -10.57
N VAL A 22 -4.88 -5.74 -10.37
CA VAL A 22 -5.85 -6.73 -10.84
C VAL A 22 -5.79 -6.91 -12.36
N ARG A 23 -5.79 -5.80 -13.12
CA ARG A 23 -5.71 -5.83 -14.59
C ARG A 23 -4.42 -6.48 -15.11
N LYS A 24 -3.32 -6.35 -14.36
CA LYS A 24 -2.02 -6.97 -14.69
C LYS A 24 -1.89 -8.43 -14.23
N GLY A 25 -2.90 -8.99 -13.57
CA GLY A 25 -2.85 -10.35 -13.02
C GLY A 25 -2.05 -10.49 -11.72
N GLN A 26 -1.64 -9.38 -11.09
CA GLN A 26 -0.87 -9.36 -9.84
C GLN A 26 -1.80 -9.54 -8.62
N LEU A 27 -2.50 -10.67 -8.54
CA LEU A 27 -3.64 -10.86 -7.63
C LEU A 27 -3.25 -10.87 -6.15
N LYS A 28 -2.05 -11.34 -5.79
CA LYS A 28 -1.57 -11.35 -4.41
C LYS A 28 -1.21 -9.95 -3.93
N ALA A 29 -0.42 -9.18 -4.70
CA ALA A 29 -0.20 -7.75 -4.47
C ALA A 29 -1.52 -6.96 -4.42
N ALA A 30 -2.46 -7.25 -5.33
CA ALA A 30 -3.77 -6.60 -5.33
C ALA A 30 -4.55 -6.86 -4.04
N LYS A 31 -4.50 -8.08 -3.48
CA LYS A 31 -5.12 -8.43 -2.20
C LYS A 31 -4.48 -7.67 -1.03
N LEU A 32 -3.17 -7.49 -1.03
CA LEU A 32 -2.46 -6.69 -0.02
C LEU A 32 -2.86 -5.21 -0.09
N MET A 33 -2.92 -4.63 -1.29
CA MET A 33 -3.41 -3.25 -1.48
C MET A 33 -4.89 -3.09 -1.07
N LEU A 34 -5.73 -4.09 -1.35
CA LEU A 34 -7.12 -4.09 -0.88
C LEU A 34 -7.22 -4.15 0.64
N ARG A 35 -6.34 -4.92 1.30
CA ARG A 35 -6.25 -4.96 2.75
C ARG A 35 -5.90 -3.58 3.29
N LEU A 36 -4.87 -2.92 2.77
CA LEU A 36 -4.50 -1.55 3.14
C LEU A 36 -5.68 -0.59 3.01
N LEU A 37 -6.40 -0.61 1.90
CA LEU A 37 -7.60 0.21 1.69
C LEU A 37 -8.66 -0.06 2.75
N ARG A 38 -8.90 -1.33 3.11
CA ARG A 38 -9.94 -1.72 4.07
C ARG A 38 -9.59 -1.38 5.51
N THR A 39 -8.36 -1.65 5.94
CA THR A 39 -7.94 -1.55 7.35
C THR A 39 -7.17 -0.27 7.67
N GLY A 40 -6.73 0.48 6.66
CA GLY A 40 -5.87 1.66 6.83
C GLY A 40 -4.40 1.32 7.05
N SER A 41 -4.05 0.05 7.22
CA SER A 41 -2.68 -0.43 7.31
C SER A 41 -2.50 -1.83 6.75
N VAL A 42 -1.27 -2.17 6.33
CA VAL A 42 -0.90 -3.52 5.91
C VAL A 42 0.55 -3.82 6.28
N SER A 43 0.81 -5.03 6.78
CA SER A 43 2.16 -5.54 6.97
C SER A 43 2.63 -6.28 5.73
N LEU A 44 3.84 -5.97 5.29
CA LEU A 44 4.49 -6.47 4.08
C LEU A 44 5.78 -7.19 4.51
N GLY A 45 6.05 -8.33 3.88
CA GLY A 45 7.25 -9.13 4.10
C GLY A 45 8.29 -8.93 3.00
N LEU A 46 9.15 -9.92 2.81
CA LEU A 46 10.25 -9.88 1.84
C LEU A 46 9.92 -10.52 0.48
N ASP A 47 8.65 -10.76 0.19
CA ASP A 47 8.20 -11.36 -1.07
C ASP A 47 7.90 -10.31 -2.15
N ASP A 48 7.92 -10.73 -3.42
CA ASP A 48 7.74 -9.85 -4.59
C ASP A 48 6.40 -9.08 -4.55
N ASP A 49 5.34 -9.70 -4.03
CA ASP A 49 4.02 -9.06 -3.91
C ASP A 49 4.05 -7.97 -2.83
N SER A 50 4.69 -8.26 -1.70
CA SER A 50 4.94 -7.29 -0.63
C SER A 50 5.78 -6.11 -1.13
N TRP A 51 6.87 -6.37 -1.85
CA TRP A 51 7.72 -5.34 -2.46
C TRP A 51 6.96 -4.46 -3.45
N THR A 52 6.13 -5.07 -4.30
CA THR A 52 5.29 -4.35 -5.26
C THR A 52 4.33 -3.37 -4.56
N VAL A 53 3.77 -3.77 -3.41
CA VAL A 53 2.86 -2.91 -2.64
C VAL A 53 3.62 -1.85 -1.85
N GLU A 54 4.82 -2.16 -1.35
CA GLU A 54 5.68 -1.21 -0.66
C GLU A 54 6.04 -0.02 -1.56
N ILE A 55 6.56 -0.28 -2.77
CA ILE A 55 6.85 0.76 -3.77
C ILE A 55 5.60 1.60 -4.05
N ALA A 56 4.45 0.94 -4.27
CA ALA A 56 3.21 1.66 -4.51
C ALA A 56 2.81 2.56 -3.31
N CYS A 57 3.09 2.14 -2.08
CA CYS A 57 2.83 2.95 -0.88
C CYS A 57 3.79 4.14 -0.78
N GLU A 58 5.07 3.97 -1.11
CA GLU A 58 6.05 5.06 -1.15
C GLU A 58 5.64 6.13 -2.18
N GLU A 59 5.31 5.73 -3.40
CA GLU A 59 4.85 6.63 -4.47
C GLU A 59 3.60 7.43 -4.07
N LEU A 60 2.74 6.85 -3.24
CA LEU A 60 1.52 7.47 -2.73
C LEU A 60 1.76 8.37 -1.51
N GLY A 61 2.98 8.38 -0.98
CA GLY A 61 3.33 9.09 0.25
C GLY A 61 2.62 8.51 1.48
N CYS A 62 2.43 7.19 1.51
CA CYS A 62 2.01 6.47 2.70
C CYS A 62 3.10 6.55 3.78
N ARG A 63 2.71 6.40 5.05
CA ARG A 63 3.69 6.30 6.14
C ARG A 63 4.16 4.85 6.24
N LEU A 64 5.48 4.63 6.17
CA LEU A 64 6.10 3.33 6.34
C LEU A 64 6.78 3.22 7.71
N PHE A 65 6.63 2.05 8.35
CA PHE A 65 7.33 1.71 9.58
C PHE A 65 8.02 0.36 9.41
N TYR A 66 9.35 0.37 9.40
CA TYR A 66 10.17 -0.83 9.33
C TYR A 66 10.34 -1.42 10.72
N ASP A 67 10.29 -2.75 10.82
CA ASP A 67 10.68 -3.42 12.06
C ASP A 67 12.18 -3.25 12.33
N SER A 68 12.60 -3.52 13.57
CA SER A 68 14.01 -3.35 13.97
C SER A 68 14.99 -4.27 13.25
N ARG A 69 14.49 -5.31 12.56
CA ARG A 69 15.30 -6.28 11.83
C ARG A 69 15.31 -6.01 10.31
N GLY A 70 14.55 -5.04 9.83
CA GLY A 70 14.37 -4.75 8.40
C GLY A 70 13.62 -5.84 7.63
N ASN A 71 12.97 -6.79 8.29
CA ASN A 71 12.36 -7.95 7.64
C ASN A 71 10.87 -7.75 7.34
N ARG A 72 10.27 -6.72 7.92
CA ARG A 72 8.88 -6.35 7.70
C ARG A 72 8.73 -4.84 7.66
N VAL A 73 7.83 -4.38 6.81
CA VAL A 73 7.35 -3.00 6.81
C VAL A 73 5.85 -2.99 7.04
N THR A 74 5.38 -2.04 7.84
CA THR A 74 3.95 -1.75 7.97
C THR A 74 3.66 -0.41 7.30
N ALA A 75 2.85 -0.45 6.26
CA ALA A 75 2.38 0.73 5.55
C ALA A 75 1.06 1.22 6.12
N TYR A 76 0.90 2.55 6.26
CA TYR A 76 -0.30 3.23 6.72
C TYR A 76 -0.79 4.21 5.67
N LEU A 77 -2.08 4.12 5.34
CA LEU A 77 -2.74 4.91 4.29
C LEU A 77 -3.17 6.30 4.77
#